data_AF-A0A017HAI7-F1
#
_entry.id   AF-A0A017HAI7-F1
#
_cell.length_a   1.000
_cell.length_b   1.000
_cell.length_c   1.000
_cell.angle_alpha   90.00
_cell.angle_beta   90.00
_cell.angle_gamma   90.00
#
_symmetry.space_group_name_H-M   'P 1'
#
loop_
_entity.id
_entity.type
_entity.pdbx_description
1 polymer ?
#
loop_
_entity_poly.entity_id
_entity_poly.type
_entity_poly.pdbx_seq_one_letter_code
_entity_poly.pdbx_strand_id
1 'polypeptide(L)'
;MEGAPVTTRLIDRIVEVTIDLAPGNPLGAATRRGLGAALDEIEAALGDDAPPCGVVLRGANAVFSVGLDLREIGVSDAPDTPPLHRLCRRIEQLPVPVVAALSGSAIGGGAELALAAHYRLAAPGARIGLPDIVLGLPPGAGGGQRLAALCGAEAALDMLLLGRLAPAQVARQAGVIDGVVEEGLGAAARDLVTQLAAAGFRPRPVAGRRERMADGAAWLAATRRRRQVVQETPLRSAGRVVDCVEAAVLLPAAAALRFERTAHRDALGDPQFAALRHLYFAERRISSQLLDREGDDPRPTAQGRGLLAALVRGSEGQEGLRRLAATVAQGARLLAAGRVAHSADLDALAVHGLGWARLSGGPFHAAREIGMAELVGQMQGWSGEDPVFEVPPLMRAALETDGDLDAALRRGRSAEIRTG
;
A
#
# COMPACT_ATOMS: atom_id res chain seq x y z
N MET A 1 -1.90 -18.52 23.54
CA MET A 1 -0.75 -17.59 23.64
C MET A 1 -0.20 -17.44 22.24
N GLU A 2 -0.46 -16.32 21.58
CA GLU A 2 0.20 -16.02 20.30
C GLU A 2 1.69 -15.78 20.57
N GLY A 3 2.55 -16.45 19.81
CA GLY A 3 4.00 -16.26 19.89
C GLY A 3 4.41 -14.85 19.47
N ALA A 4 5.66 -14.48 19.74
CA ALA A 4 6.21 -13.21 19.27
C ALA A 4 6.15 -13.16 17.72
N PRO A 5 5.75 -12.02 17.10
CA PRO A 5 5.58 -11.92 15.65
C PRO A 5 6.89 -12.03 14.87
N VAL A 6 8.02 -11.92 15.57
CA VAL A 6 9.37 -12.11 15.02
C VAL A 6 10.15 -12.97 15.99
N THR A 7 10.88 -13.95 15.47
CA THR A 7 11.76 -14.84 16.24
C THR A 7 13.13 -14.92 15.60
N THR A 8 14.16 -15.08 16.42
CA THR A 8 15.55 -15.26 16.01
C THR A 8 16.03 -16.66 16.41
N ARG A 9 16.80 -17.33 15.54
CA ARG A 9 17.45 -18.60 15.86
C ARG A 9 18.86 -18.63 15.27
N LEU A 10 19.85 -18.95 16.10
CA LEU A 10 21.22 -19.19 15.65
C LEU A 10 21.38 -20.64 15.17
N ILE A 11 21.84 -20.83 13.93
CA ILE A 11 22.09 -22.14 13.30
C ILE A 11 23.44 -22.05 12.60
N ASP A 12 24.44 -22.80 13.05
CA ASP A 12 25.77 -22.83 12.42
C ASP A 12 26.38 -21.42 12.19
N ARG A 13 26.28 -20.56 13.21
CA ARG A 13 26.65 -19.13 13.20
C ARG A 13 25.81 -18.23 12.28
N ILE A 14 24.72 -18.72 11.70
CA ILE A 14 23.78 -17.93 10.91
C ILE A 14 22.57 -17.57 11.77
N VAL A 15 22.20 -16.29 11.80
CA VAL A 15 20.97 -15.85 12.49
C VAL A 15 19.81 -15.94 11.51
N GLU A 16 18.85 -16.83 11.77
CA GLU A 16 17.60 -16.89 11.04
C GLU A 16 16.55 -16.02 11.75
N VAL A 17 16.12 -14.95 11.08
CA VAL A 17 15.04 -14.05 11.51
C VAL A 17 13.76 -14.45 10.80
N THR A 18 12.78 -14.93 11.55
CA THR A 18 11.48 -15.38 11.01
C THR A 18 10.38 -14.42 11.43
N ILE A 19 9.65 -13.87 10.45
CA ILE A 19 8.40 -13.16 10.66
C ILE A 19 7.26 -14.18 10.64
N ASP A 20 6.50 -14.28 11.72
CA ASP A 20 5.40 -15.25 11.86
C ASP A 20 4.20 -14.59 12.55
N LEU A 21 3.41 -13.87 11.75
CA LEU A 21 2.19 -13.22 12.21
C LEU A 21 1.09 -13.41 11.16
N ALA A 22 0.13 -14.27 11.46
CA ALA A 22 -0.99 -14.52 10.58
C ALA A 22 -2.04 -13.38 10.64
N PRO A 23 -2.75 -13.09 9.53
CA PRO A 23 -2.50 -13.59 8.18
C PRO A 23 -1.47 -12.74 7.42
N GLY A 24 -0.57 -13.40 6.67
CA GLY A 24 0.25 -12.74 5.65
C GLY A 24 1.48 -11.97 6.15
N ASN A 25 1.86 -12.09 7.42
CA ASN A 25 3.05 -11.44 8.01
C ASN A 25 3.06 -9.92 7.80
N PRO A 26 2.03 -9.18 8.28
CA PRO A 26 1.99 -7.74 8.14
C PRO A 26 3.11 -7.09 8.96
N LEU A 27 3.71 -6.04 8.43
CA LEU A 27 4.74 -5.23 9.08
C LEU A 27 4.11 -4.16 9.98
N GLY A 28 3.12 -4.54 10.79
CA GLY A 28 2.51 -3.67 11.79
C GLY A 28 3.49 -3.30 12.91
N ALA A 29 3.07 -2.44 13.84
CA ALA A 29 3.95 -1.91 14.87
C ALA A 29 4.66 -3.00 15.70
N ALA A 30 3.95 -4.07 16.05
CA ALA A 30 4.51 -5.20 16.80
C ALA A 30 5.61 -5.94 16.02
N THR A 31 5.37 -6.23 14.73
CA THR A 31 6.35 -6.86 13.84
C THR A 31 7.58 -5.97 13.63
N ARG A 32 7.39 -4.66 13.44
CA ARG A 32 8.52 -3.71 13.28
C ARG A 32 9.38 -3.63 14.54
N ARG A 33 8.77 -3.62 15.73
CA ARG A 33 9.52 -3.70 17.00
C ARG A 33 10.29 -5.01 17.13
N GLY A 34 9.66 -6.14 16.79
CA GLY A 34 10.34 -7.45 16.77
C GLY A 34 11.53 -7.49 15.80
N LEU A 35 11.38 -6.93 14.59
CA LEU A 35 12.49 -6.79 13.63
C LEU A 35 13.58 -5.86 14.17
N GLY A 36 13.21 -4.77 14.84
CA GLY A 36 14.16 -3.86 15.50
C GLY A 36 14.99 -4.57 16.56
N ALA A 37 14.33 -5.29 17.48
CA ALA A 37 14.99 -6.06 18.52
C ALA A 37 15.89 -7.16 17.95
N ALA A 38 15.44 -7.89 16.92
CA ALA A 38 16.26 -8.88 16.24
C ALA A 38 17.54 -8.27 15.62
N LEU A 39 17.44 -7.07 15.04
CA LEU A 39 18.62 -6.37 14.53
C LEU A 39 19.52 -5.86 15.66
N ASP A 40 18.97 -5.42 16.79
CA ASP A 40 19.76 -5.04 17.96
C ASP A 40 20.57 -6.23 18.49
N GLU A 41 19.94 -7.41 18.58
CA GLU A 41 20.59 -8.68 18.96
C GLU A 41 21.72 -9.06 17.98
N ILE A 42 21.46 -8.98 16.67
CA ILE A 42 22.45 -9.28 15.64
C ILE A 42 23.63 -8.30 15.73
N GLU A 43 23.36 -7.00 15.82
CA GLU A 43 24.39 -5.96 15.87
C GLU A 43 25.27 -6.09 17.13
N ALA A 44 24.69 -6.45 18.28
CA ALA A 44 25.44 -6.73 19.49
C ALA A 44 26.34 -7.96 19.32
N ALA A 45 25.82 -9.05 18.76
CA ALA A 45 26.55 -10.31 18.57
C ALA A 45 27.72 -10.22 17.57
N LEU A 46 27.77 -9.17 16.73
CA LEU A 46 28.91 -8.93 15.84
C LEU A 46 30.22 -8.63 16.58
N GLY A 47 30.14 -8.23 17.85
CA GLY A 47 31.31 -7.97 18.71
C GLY A 47 31.82 -9.18 19.48
N ASP A 48 31.12 -10.32 19.41
CA ASP A 48 31.48 -11.53 20.17
C ASP A 48 32.71 -12.23 19.60
N ASP A 49 33.35 -13.09 20.39
CA ASP A 49 34.51 -13.91 19.97
C ASP A 49 34.18 -14.82 18.76
N ALA A 50 32.93 -15.27 18.69
CA ALA A 50 32.39 -16.10 17.62
C ALA A 50 31.17 -15.41 16.99
N PRO A 51 31.36 -14.32 16.21
CA PRO A 51 30.25 -13.52 15.73
C PRO A 51 29.44 -14.29 14.68
N PRO A 52 28.16 -13.94 14.46
CA PRO A 52 27.38 -14.53 13.39
C PRO A 52 28.04 -14.26 12.04
N CYS A 53 28.03 -15.25 11.15
CA CYS A 53 28.62 -15.15 9.82
C CYS A 53 27.63 -14.64 8.75
N GLY A 54 26.36 -14.49 9.10
CA GLY A 54 25.32 -13.95 8.22
C GLY A 54 23.92 -14.10 8.78
N VAL A 55 22.95 -13.61 8.01
CA VAL A 55 21.54 -13.53 8.38
C VAL A 55 20.67 -14.10 7.28
N VAL A 56 19.68 -14.91 7.65
CA VAL A 56 18.58 -15.29 6.76
C VAL A 56 17.31 -14.61 7.26
N LEU A 57 16.68 -13.79 6.42
CA LEU A 57 15.39 -13.18 6.71
C LEU A 57 14.30 -13.96 5.96
N ARG A 58 13.27 -14.43 6.67
CA ARG A 58 12.17 -15.20 6.06
C ARG A 58 10.81 -14.91 6.68
N GLY A 59 9.75 -15.20 5.93
CA GLY A 59 8.38 -15.26 6.45
C GLY A 59 7.93 -16.71 6.65
N ALA A 60 7.19 -16.95 7.73
CA ALA A 60 6.46 -18.20 7.96
C ALA A 60 5.19 -18.28 7.10
N ASN A 61 4.53 -19.45 7.06
CA ASN A 61 3.19 -19.64 6.49
C ASN A 61 3.02 -19.29 4.99
N ALA A 62 4.01 -19.65 4.15
CA ALA A 62 3.95 -19.51 2.68
C ALA A 62 3.74 -18.08 2.14
N VAL A 63 3.99 -17.05 2.97
CA VAL A 63 4.03 -15.63 2.56
C VAL A 63 5.28 -15.03 3.18
N PHE A 64 6.03 -14.21 2.43
CA PHE A 64 7.14 -13.48 3.03
C PHE A 64 6.60 -12.34 3.89
N SER A 65 5.89 -11.39 3.27
CA SER A 65 5.16 -10.32 3.97
C SER A 65 4.23 -9.57 3.02
N VAL A 66 3.03 -9.21 3.50
CA VAL A 66 2.08 -8.34 2.81
C VAL A 66 2.39 -6.84 2.96
N GLY A 67 3.45 -6.48 3.68
CA GLY A 67 3.87 -5.09 3.90
C GLY A 67 3.19 -4.42 5.09
N LEU A 68 3.24 -3.08 5.11
CA LEU A 68 2.64 -2.28 6.19
C LEU A 68 1.12 -2.46 6.21
N ASP A 69 0.53 -2.47 7.41
CA ASP A 69 -0.91 -2.40 7.54
C ASP A 69 -1.41 -1.04 7.05
N LEU A 70 -2.29 -1.04 6.05
CA LEU A 70 -2.84 0.20 5.47
C LEU A 70 -3.62 1.04 6.48
N ARG A 71 -4.09 0.44 7.57
CA ARG A 71 -4.75 1.14 8.70
C ARG A 71 -3.74 1.92 9.55
N GLU A 72 -2.48 1.53 9.54
CA GLU A 72 -1.38 2.21 10.25
C GLU A 72 -0.71 3.29 9.38
N ILE A 73 -0.84 3.24 8.05
CA ILE A 73 -0.19 4.21 7.16
C ILE A 73 -0.77 5.62 7.38
N GLY A 74 0.12 6.58 7.67
CA GLY A 74 -0.24 7.97 7.95
C GLY A 74 -0.75 8.21 9.38
N VAL A 75 -0.84 7.17 10.21
CA VAL A 75 -1.08 7.30 11.65
C VAL A 75 0.27 7.54 12.33
N SER A 76 0.31 8.41 13.33
CA SER A 76 1.54 8.66 14.10
C SER A 76 2.11 7.33 14.60
N ASP A 77 3.35 7.01 14.21
CA ASP A 77 4.06 5.87 14.75
C ASP A 77 4.09 6.00 16.28
N ALA A 78 3.86 4.89 17.00
CA ALA A 78 4.11 4.87 18.44
C ALA A 78 5.61 5.21 18.68
N PRO A 79 5.96 6.00 19.73
CA PRO A 79 7.30 6.55 19.92
C PRO A 79 8.46 5.55 19.75
N ASP A 80 8.25 4.30 20.15
CA ASP A 80 9.27 3.24 20.17
C ASP A 80 9.18 2.27 18.98
N THR A 81 8.40 2.58 17.94
CA THR A 81 8.27 1.72 16.76
C THR A 81 9.24 2.18 15.68
N PRO A 82 10.26 1.38 15.31
CA PRO A 82 11.20 1.78 14.28
C PRO A 82 10.48 1.88 12.93
N PRO A 83 10.62 2.98 12.19
CA PRO A 83 10.02 3.11 10.88
C PRO A 83 10.72 2.17 9.89
N LEU A 84 9.96 1.62 8.93
CA LEU A 84 10.46 0.58 8.02
C LEU A 84 11.73 0.99 7.27
N HIS A 85 11.84 2.26 6.84
CA HIS A 85 13.03 2.76 6.14
C HIS A 85 14.32 2.67 6.98
N ARG A 86 14.22 2.78 8.33
CA ARG A 86 15.36 2.58 9.22
C ARG A 86 15.74 1.11 9.33
N LEU A 87 14.76 0.21 9.46
CA LEU A 87 14.99 -1.24 9.46
C LEU A 87 15.68 -1.68 8.16
N CYS A 88 15.17 -1.24 7.01
CA CYS A 88 15.77 -1.52 5.71
C CYS A 88 17.22 -1.01 5.62
N ARG A 89 17.48 0.20 6.11
CA ARG A 89 18.84 0.76 6.11
C ARG A 89 19.79 -0.04 7.00
N ARG A 90 19.36 -0.48 8.18
CA ARG A 90 20.16 -1.32 9.09
C ARG A 90 20.52 -2.64 8.43
N ILE A 91 19.53 -3.34 7.86
CA ILE A 91 19.73 -4.61 7.13
C ILE A 91 20.77 -4.45 6.02
N GLU A 92 20.64 -3.39 5.21
CA GLU A 92 21.52 -3.11 4.08
C GLU A 92 22.95 -2.71 4.49
N GLN A 93 23.15 -2.30 5.75
CA GLN A 93 24.44 -1.87 6.29
C GLN A 93 25.14 -2.95 7.12
N LEU A 94 24.50 -4.09 7.36
CA LEU A 94 25.10 -5.18 8.14
C LEU A 94 26.42 -5.63 7.48
N PRO A 95 27.51 -5.81 8.26
CA PRO A 95 28.81 -6.21 7.74
C PRO A 95 28.88 -7.69 7.33
N VAL A 96 27.76 -8.41 7.42
CA VAL A 96 27.62 -9.83 7.11
C VAL A 96 26.57 -10.03 5.99
N PRO A 97 26.66 -11.11 5.21
CA PRO A 97 25.67 -11.40 4.17
C PRO A 97 24.27 -11.53 4.77
N VAL A 98 23.29 -10.94 4.09
CA VAL A 98 21.87 -11.04 4.45
C VAL A 98 21.13 -11.59 3.24
N VAL A 99 20.48 -12.74 3.41
CA VAL A 99 19.69 -13.40 2.36
C VAL A 99 18.21 -13.34 2.74
N ALA A 100 17.39 -12.69 1.92
CA ALA A 100 15.94 -12.77 2.02
C ALA A 100 15.45 -14.05 1.34
N ALA A 101 14.87 -14.96 2.11
CA ALA A 101 14.26 -16.20 1.64
C ALA A 101 12.75 -16.01 1.47
N LEU A 102 12.32 -15.76 0.23
CA LEU A 102 10.94 -15.47 -0.14
C LEU A 102 10.15 -16.78 -0.28
N SER A 103 9.61 -17.25 0.84
CA SER A 103 8.72 -18.43 0.91
C SER A 103 7.39 -18.24 0.15
N GLY A 104 7.04 -17.00 -0.18
CA GLY A 104 5.87 -16.63 -0.95
C GLY A 104 5.90 -15.14 -1.30
N SER A 105 4.73 -14.50 -1.37
CA SER A 105 4.65 -13.11 -1.81
C SER A 105 5.35 -12.12 -0.86
N ALA A 106 6.09 -11.17 -1.44
CA ALA A 106 6.66 -10.00 -0.78
C ALA A 106 6.05 -8.74 -1.43
N ILE A 107 5.23 -7.99 -0.68
CA ILE A 107 4.37 -6.94 -1.23
C ILE A 107 4.61 -5.63 -0.49
N GLY A 108 4.70 -4.51 -1.22
CA GLY A 108 4.84 -3.17 -0.65
C GLY A 108 6.03 -3.11 0.30
N GLY A 109 5.81 -2.69 1.56
CA GLY A 109 6.86 -2.70 2.58
C GLY A 109 7.57 -4.05 2.79
N GLY A 110 6.90 -5.18 2.53
CA GLY A 110 7.51 -6.50 2.55
C GLY A 110 8.52 -6.71 1.42
N ALA A 111 8.21 -6.19 0.22
CA ALA A 111 9.16 -6.13 -0.88
C ALA A 111 10.32 -5.17 -0.57
N GLU A 112 10.06 -4.02 0.05
CA GLU A 112 11.12 -3.08 0.45
C GLU A 112 12.10 -3.71 1.43
N LEU A 113 11.60 -4.49 2.39
CA LEU A 113 12.41 -5.25 3.34
C LEU A 113 13.27 -6.32 2.63
N ALA A 114 12.68 -7.05 1.67
CA ALA A 114 13.41 -8.04 0.86
C ALA A 114 14.48 -7.38 -0.05
N LEU A 115 14.16 -6.22 -0.63
CA LEU A 115 15.09 -5.45 -1.47
C LEU A 115 16.26 -4.88 -0.68
N ALA A 116 16.09 -4.63 0.63
CA ALA A 116 17.15 -4.17 1.51
C ALA A 116 18.19 -5.26 1.85
N ALA A 117 17.83 -6.55 1.75
CA ALA A 117 18.78 -7.64 1.91
C ALA A 117 19.85 -7.62 0.80
N HIS A 118 21.01 -8.22 1.05
CA HIS A 118 22.08 -8.29 0.06
C HIS A 118 21.70 -9.20 -1.12
N TYR A 119 21.02 -10.31 -0.83
CA TYR A 119 20.57 -11.32 -1.80
C TYR A 119 19.12 -11.75 -1.53
N ARG A 120 18.44 -12.23 -2.57
CA ARG A 120 17.07 -12.75 -2.52
C ARG A 120 17.00 -14.11 -3.20
N LEU A 121 16.57 -15.12 -2.46
CA LEU A 121 16.18 -16.42 -3.00
C LEU A 121 14.67 -16.59 -2.86
N ALA A 122 14.02 -17.24 -3.81
CA ALA A 122 12.57 -17.34 -3.84
C ALA A 122 12.08 -18.75 -4.16
N ALA A 123 10.96 -19.14 -3.57
CA ALA A 123 10.21 -20.32 -4.01
C ALA A 123 9.56 -20.05 -5.38
N PRO A 124 9.24 -21.08 -6.20
CA PRO A 124 8.68 -20.89 -7.54
C PRO A 124 7.37 -20.10 -7.56
N GLY A 125 6.52 -20.30 -6.53
CA GLY A 125 5.24 -19.61 -6.36
C GLY A 125 5.35 -18.20 -5.78
N ALA A 126 6.55 -17.74 -5.40
CA ALA A 126 6.72 -16.42 -4.82
C ALA A 126 6.48 -15.31 -5.86
N ARG A 127 6.07 -14.15 -5.36
CA ARG A 127 5.88 -12.93 -6.14
C ARG A 127 6.47 -11.74 -5.41
N ILE A 128 6.98 -10.75 -6.12
CA ILE A 128 7.51 -9.52 -5.51
C ILE A 128 7.00 -8.27 -6.24
N GLY A 129 6.60 -7.25 -5.51
CA GLY A 129 6.18 -5.98 -6.11
C GLY A 129 5.84 -4.88 -5.11
N LEU A 130 5.72 -3.66 -5.64
CA LEU A 130 5.50 -2.42 -4.90
C LEU A 130 4.21 -1.75 -5.40
N PRO A 131 3.02 -2.21 -4.96
CA PRO A 131 1.73 -1.71 -5.44
C PRO A 131 1.31 -0.37 -4.81
N ASP A 132 2.25 0.40 -4.25
CA ASP A 132 2.02 1.67 -3.56
C ASP A 132 1.25 2.68 -4.44
N ILE A 133 1.48 2.65 -5.75
CA ILE A 133 0.79 3.52 -6.72
C ILE A 133 -0.72 3.31 -6.74
N VAL A 134 -1.22 2.12 -6.38
CA VAL A 134 -2.66 1.81 -6.29
C VAL A 134 -3.33 2.66 -5.21
N LEU A 135 -2.57 3.07 -4.19
CA LEU A 135 -3.00 3.99 -3.15
C LEU A 135 -2.56 5.44 -3.43
N GLY A 136 -1.96 5.70 -4.60
CA GLY A 136 -1.42 7.00 -4.94
C GLY A 136 -0.20 7.37 -4.13
N LEU A 137 0.68 6.40 -3.84
CA LEU A 137 1.93 6.63 -3.12
C LEU A 137 3.14 6.21 -3.97
N PRO A 138 4.25 6.97 -3.95
CA PRO A 138 5.58 6.41 -4.19
C PRO A 138 5.97 5.42 -3.07
N PRO A 139 6.94 4.51 -3.26
CA PRO A 139 7.48 3.69 -2.18
C PRO A 139 8.06 4.54 -1.02
N GLY A 140 7.98 4.05 0.21
CA GLY A 140 8.29 4.84 1.42
C GLY A 140 9.58 4.46 2.16
N ALA A 141 10.12 3.27 1.93
CA ALA A 141 11.28 2.71 2.62
C ALA A 141 12.48 2.43 1.69
N GLY A 142 12.53 3.05 0.52
CA GLY A 142 13.63 2.92 -0.43
C GLY A 142 13.40 1.88 -1.51
N GLY A 143 12.18 1.33 -1.62
CA GLY A 143 11.83 0.30 -2.59
C GLY A 143 12.08 0.72 -4.04
N GLY A 144 11.71 1.94 -4.41
CA GLY A 144 11.89 2.42 -5.79
C GLY A 144 13.36 2.56 -6.15
N GLN A 145 14.16 3.09 -5.22
CA GLN A 145 15.61 3.22 -5.38
C GLN A 145 16.31 1.86 -5.53
N ARG A 146 16.00 0.91 -4.64
CA ARG A 146 16.62 -0.42 -4.66
C ARG A 146 16.17 -1.24 -5.87
N LEU A 147 14.89 -1.15 -6.23
CA LEU A 147 14.36 -1.82 -7.41
C LEU A 147 15.05 -1.31 -8.68
N ALA A 148 15.12 0.01 -8.87
CA ALA A 148 15.77 0.62 -10.02
C ALA A 148 17.26 0.28 -10.10
N ALA A 149 17.97 0.20 -8.97
CA ALA A 149 19.36 -0.22 -8.93
C ALA A 149 19.58 -1.69 -9.36
N LEU A 150 18.58 -2.57 -9.16
CA LEU A 150 18.65 -3.99 -9.53
C LEU A 150 18.26 -4.26 -10.98
N CYS A 151 17.16 -3.67 -11.47
CA CYS A 151 16.58 -3.99 -12.77
C CYS A 151 16.66 -2.86 -13.82
N GLY A 152 17.15 -1.68 -13.44
CA GLY A 152 17.22 -0.51 -14.32
C GLY A 152 15.91 0.29 -14.38
N ALA A 153 15.97 1.50 -14.96
CA ALA A 153 14.84 2.44 -14.96
C ALA A 153 13.57 1.89 -15.62
N GLU A 154 13.67 1.25 -16.78
CA GLU A 154 12.50 0.85 -17.58
C GLU A 154 11.68 -0.23 -16.88
N ALA A 155 12.33 -1.31 -16.45
CA ALA A 155 11.67 -2.38 -15.70
C ALA A 155 11.15 -1.89 -14.34
N ALA A 156 11.89 -1.03 -13.64
CA ALA A 156 11.44 -0.48 -12.37
C ALA A 156 10.20 0.40 -12.55
N LEU A 157 10.17 1.27 -13.55
CA LEU A 157 9.01 2.14 -13.83
C LEU A 157 7.78 1.34 -14.24
N ASP A 158 7.94 0.24 -14.99
CA ASP A 158 6.83 -0.67 -15.28
C ASP A 158 6.25 -1.30 -14.02
N MET A 159 7.11 -1.85 -13.15
CA MET A 159 6.66 -2.49 -11.92
C MET A 159 6.01 -1.47 -10.96
N LEU A 160 6.61 -0.29 -10.80
CA LEU A 160 6.16 0.75 -9.87
C LEU A 160 4.86 1.42 -10.32
N LEU A 161 4.72 1.72 -11.61
CA LEU A 161 3.55 2.46 -12.12
C LEU A 161 2.35 1.56 -12.43
N LEU A 162 2.58 0.29 -12.75
CA LEU A 162 1.50 -0.69 -12.91
C LEU A 162 1.06 -1.29 -11.57
N GLY A 163 1.88 -1.19 -10.52
CA GLY A 163 1.61 -1.77 -9.20
C GLY A 163 1.45 -3.29 -9.22
N ARG A 164 2.09 -3.98 -10.17
CA ARG A 164 1.94 -5.43 -10.35
C ARG A 164 2.99 -6.22 -9.58
N LEU A 165 2.62 -7.42 -9.13
CA LEU A 165 3.54 -8.36 -8.52
C LEU A 165 4.20 -9.21 -9.61
N ALA A 166 5.53 -9.15 -9.71
CA ALA A 166 6.29 -9.97 -10.63
C ALA A 166 6.42 -11.42 -10.07
N PRO A 167 6.07 -12.46 -10.85
CA PRO A 167 6.40 -13.84 -10.50
C PRO A 167 7.90 -14.05 -10.31
N ALA A 168 8.30 -14.98 -9.44
CA ALA A 168 9.69 -15.20 -9.06
C ALA A 168 10.64 -15.33 -10.26
N GLN A 169 10.24 -16.09 -11.29
CA GLN A 169 11.06 -16.29 -12.49
C GLN A 169 11.22 -15.01 -13.32
N VAL A 170 10.18 -14.19 -13.45
CA VAL A 170 10.24 -12.90 -14.15
C VAL A 170 11.12 -11.92 -13.37
N ALA A 171 10.95 -11.86 -12.05
CA ALA A 171 11.77 -11.03 -11.17
C ALA A 171 13.24 -11.47 -11.18
N ARG A 172 13.53 -12.76 -11.33
CA ARG A 172 14.90 -13.29 -11.53
C ARG A 172 15.50 -12.82 -12.85
N GLN A 173 14.77 -12.93 -13.95
CA GLN A 173 15.22 -12.45 -15.27
C GLN A 173 15.52 -10.95 -15.26
N ALA A 174 14.73 -10.17 -14.53
CA ALA A 174 14.94 -8.74 -14.34
C ALA A 174 16.12 -8.40 -13.40
N GLY A 175 16.66 -9.38 -12.65
CA GLY A 175 17.73 -9.18 -11.68
C GLY A 175 17.28 -8.73 -10.28
N VAL A 176 15.97 -8.75 -10.02
CA VAL A 176 15.39 -8.43 -8.70
C VAL A 176 15.56 -9.59 -7.72
N ILE A 177 15.50 -10.82 -8.21
CA ILE A 177 15.73 -12.05 -7.43
C ILE A 177 17.00 -12.75 -7.93
N ASP A 178 17.84 -13.21 -7.02
CA ASP A 178 19.14 -13.82 -7.35
C ASP A 178 19.00 -15.30 -7.74
N GLY A 179 18.02 -16.02 -7.16
CA GLY A 179 17.76 -17.42 -7.48
C GLY A 179 16.35 -17.89 -7.13
N VAL A 180 15.84 -18.85 -7.91
CA VAL A 180 14.60 -19.58 -7.63
C VAL A 180 14.97 -20.99 -7.20
N VAL A 181 14.43 -21.44 -6.07
CA VAL A 181 14.77 -22.71 -5.42
C VAL A 181 13.50 -23.54 -5.29
N GLU A 182 13.46 -24.69 -5.96
CA GLU A 182 12.29 -25.60 -6.00
C GLU A 182 11.94 -26.14 -4.60
N GLU A 183 12.95 -26.67 -3.89
CA GLU A 183 12.79 -27.30 -2.58
C GLU A 183 13.90 -26.86 -1.62
N GLY A 184 13.60 -26.85 -0.32
CA GLY A 184 14.62 -26.57 0.70
C GLY A 184 15.11 -25.12 0.72
N LEU A 185 14.26 -24.13 0.39
CA LEU A 185 14.61 -22.71 0.34
C LEU A 185 15.40 -22.20 1.56
N GLY A 186 15.02 -22.62 2.77
CA GLY A 186 15.73 -22.24 4.00
C GLY A 186 17.16 -22.80 4.07
N ALA A 187 17.36 -24.05 3.66
CA ALA A 187 18.69 -24.64 3.58
C ALA A 187 19.53 -23.94 2.51
N ALA A 188 18.99 -23.74 1.31
CA ALA A 188 19.68 -23.03 0.22
C ALA A 188 20.08 -21.59 0.61
N ALA A 189 19.24 -20.88 1.39
CA ALA A 189 19.57 -19.55 1.90
C ALA A 189 20.74 -19.58 2.89
N ARG A 190 20.78 -20.57 3.79
CA ARG A 190 21.89 -20.77 4.73
C ARG A 190 23.17 -21.17 4.01
N ASP A 191 23.09 -22.05 3.02
CA ASP A 191 24.24 -22.45 2.19
C ASP A 191 24.83 -21.25 1.45
N LEU A 192 23.98 -20.39 0.87
CA LEU A 192 24.43 -19.15 0.23
C LEU A 192 25.12 -18.21 1.23
N VAL A 193 24.57 -18.05 2.44
CA VAL A 193 25.23 -17.27 3.50
C VAL A 193 26.63 -17.84 3.80
N THR A 194 26.74 -19.15 4.02
CA THR A 194 28.02 -19.82 4.31
C THR A 194 29.04 -19.60 3.20
N GLN A 195 28.62 -19.75 1.94
CA GLN A 195 29.48 -19.54 0.78
C GLN A 195 29.97 -18.08 0.67
N LEU A 196 29.07 -17.12 0.88
CA LEU A 196 29.42 -15.69 0.85
C LEU A 196 30.40 -15.32 1.97
N ALA A 197 30.15 -15.81 3.18
CA ALA A 197 31.03 -15.58 4.32
C ALA A 197 32.42 -16.17 4.08
N ALA A 198 32.51 -17.42 3.59
CA ALA A 198 33.77 -18.08 3.27
C ALA A 198 34.54 -17.38 2.13
N ALA A 199 33.83 -16.75 1.19
CA ALA A 199 34.42 -15.97 0.10
C ALA A 199 34.90 -14.56 0.53
N GLY A 200 34.84 -14.22 1.81
CA GLY A 200 35.26 -12.91 2.32
C GLY A 200 34.29 -11.80 1.94
N PHE A 201 32.99 -12.04 2.14
CA PHE A 201 31.91 -11.09 1.84
C PHE A 201 32.26 -9.66 2.23
N ARG A 202 31.98 -8.74 1.32
CA ARG A 202 31.99 -7.29 1.57
C ARG A 202 30.58 -6.75 1.40
N PRO A 203 30.10 -5.88 2.32
CA PRO A 203 28.78 -5.28 2.20
C PRO A 203 28.54 -4.69 0.83
N ARG A 204 27.44 -5.11 0.19
CA ARG A 204 27.04 -4.69 -1.15
C ARG A 204 25.65 -4.06 -1.09
N PRO A 205 25.52 -2.84 -0.51
CA PRO A 205 24.23 -2.20 -0.32
C PRO A 205 23.53 -2.01 -1.67
N VAL A 206 22.29 -2.47 -1.78
CA VAL A 206 21.55 -2.49 -3.04
C VAL A 206 21.31 -1.07 -3.55
N ALA A 207 20.95 -0.14 -2.68
CA ALA A 207 20.74 1.26 -3.03
C ALA A 207 22.00 1.96 -3.57
N GLY A 208 23.19 1.43 -3.28
CA GLY A 208 24.47 1.94 -3.77
C GLY A 208 24.91 1.33 -5.11
N ARG A 209 24.20 0.33 -5.63
CA ARG A 209 24.51 -0.32 -6.91
C ARG A 209 24.30 0.64 -8.08
N ARG A 210 25.25 0.63 -9.01
CA ARG A 210 25.26 1.50 -10.21
C ARG A 210 25.49 0.73 -11.50
N GLU A 211 25.61 -0.60 -11.45
CA GLU A 211 25.87 -1.46 -12.59
C GLU A 211 24.80 -1.31 -13.67
N ARG A 212 23.54 -1.11 -13.27
CA ARG A 212 22.40 -0.84 -14.17
C ARG A 212 22.22 0.64 -14.54
N MET A 213 23.09 1.51 -14.05
CA MET A 213 23.07 2.96 -14.27
C MET A 213 24.26 3.45 -15.12
N ALA A 214 25.04 2.52 -15.69
CA ALA A 214 26.23 2.86 -16.48
C ALA A 214 25.89 3.74 -17.70
N ASP A 215 24.77 3.45 -18.37
CA ASP A 215 24.23 4.29 -19.44
C ASP A 215 23.21 5.28 -18.88
N GLY A 216 23.71 6.41 -18.38
CA GLY A 216 22.86 7.49 -17.88
C GLY A 216 21.97 8.12 -18.95
N ALA A 217 22.38 8.11 -20.23
CA ALA A 217 21.59 8.67 -21.32
C ALA A 217 20.34 7.80 -21.59
N ALA A 218 20.51 6.47 -21.62
CA ALA A 218 19.39 5.53 -21.72
C ALA A 218 18.44 5.64 -20.50
N TRP A 219 18.99 5.78 -19.29
CA TRP A 219 18.19 6.00 -18.08
C TRP A 219 17.32 7.26 -18.16
N LEU A 220 17.91 8.38 -18.56
CA LEU A 220 17.20 9.65 -18.73
C LEU A 220 16.21 9.60 -19.91
N ALA A 221 16.51 8.84 -20.96
CA ALA A 221 15.55 8.61 -22.04
C ALA A 221 14.33 7.81 -21.58
N ALA A 222 14.53 6.74 -20.80
CA ALA A 222 13.45 5.92 -20.25
C ALA A 222 12.52 6.72 -19.31
N THR A 223 13.11 7.51 -18.41
CA THR A 223 12.35 8.38 -17.49
C THR A 223 11.61 9.49 -18.24
N ARG A 224 12.21 10.13 -19.25
CA ARG A 224 11.51 11.10 -20.12
C ARG A 224 10.33 10.49 -20.87
N ARG A 225 10.50 9.33 -21.49
CA ARG A 225 9.39 8.61 -22.16
C ARG A 225 8.26 8.34 -21.17
N ARG A 226 8.59 7.82 -19.99
CA ARG A 226 7.56 7.54 -18.98
C ARG A 226 6.90 8.80 -18.45
N ARG A 227 7.65 9.89 -18.27
CA ARG A 227 7.11 11.19 -17.86
C ARG A 227 6.03 11.69 -18.82
N GLN A 228 6.23 11.55 -20.13
CA GLN A 228 5.22 11.91 -21.13
C GLN A 228 3.93 11.09 -20.96
N VAL A 229 4.04 9.78 -20.74
CA VAL A 229 2.87 8.91 -20.52
C VAL A 229 2.11 9.29 -19.25
N VAL A 230 2.81 9.60 -18.15
CA VAL A 230 2.15 9.92 -16.89
C VAL A 230 1.66 11.37 -16.79
N GLN A 231 1.96 12.24 -17.75
CA GLN A 231 1.40 13.60 -17.79
C GLN A 231 -0.11 13.59 -18.10
N GLU A 232 -0.60 12.55 -18.76
CA GLU A 232 -2.01 12.38 -19.09
C GLU A 232 -2.85 11.80 -17.94
N THR A 233 -2.19 11.22 -16.92
CA THR A 233 -2.92 10.69 -15.76
C THR A 233 -3.24 11.78 -14.73
N PRO A 234 -4.46 11.81 -14.17
CA PRO A 234 -4.78 12.69 -13.06
C PRO A 234 -4.11 12.27 -11.74
N LEU A 235 -3.50 11.08 -11.67
CA LEU A 235 -2.82 10.61 -10.46
C LEU A 235 -1.46 11.29 -10.27
N ARG A 236 -1.38 12.21 -9.31
CA ARG A 236 -0.19 13.06 -9.07
C ARG A 236 1.05 12.26 -8.70
N SER A 237 0.89 11.20 -7.94
CA SER A 237 2.00 10.35 -7.48
C SER A 237 2.68 9.57 -8.61
N ALA A 238 2.05 9.41 -9.77
CA ALA A 238 2.68 8.78 -10.92
C ALA A 238 3.90 9.59 -11.41
N GLY A 239 3.77 10.92 -11.49
CA GLY A 239 4.89 11.81 -11.78
C GLY A 239 6.00 11.72 -10.72
N ARG A 240 5.62 11.68 -9.43
CA ARG A 240 6.57 11.54 -8.32
C ARG A 240 7.35 10.23 -8.36
N VAL A 241 6.73 9.13 -8.75
CA VAL A 241 7.43 7.85 -8.96
C VAL A 241 8.50 7.98 -10.05
N VAL A 242 8.19 8.66 -11.16
CA VAL A 242 9.18 8.93 -12.22
C VAL A 242 10.32 9.80 -11.69
N ASP A 243 10.02 10.85 -10.92
CA ASP A 243 11.04 11.69 -10.29
C ASP A 243 11.97 10.89 -9.37
N CYS A 244 11.42 9.95 -8.58
CA CYS A 244 12.21 9.10 -7.70
C CYS A 244 13.17 8.19 -8.48
N VAL A 245 12.72 7.59 -9.59
CA VAL A 245 13.60 6.75 -10.43
C VAL A 245 14.63 7.60 -11.18
N GLU A 246 14.28 8.80 -11.64
CA GLU A 246 15.23 9.75 -12.22
C GLU A 246 16.31 10.17 -11.20
N ALA A 247 15.90 10.44 -9.96
CA ALA A 247 16.82 10.82 -8.88
C ALA A 247 17.89 9.76 -8.58
N ALA A 248 17.62 8.47 -8.82
CA ALA A 248 18.56 7.39 -8.56
C ALA A 248 19.88 7.51 -9.34
N VAL A 249 19.83 7.98 -10.60
CA VAL A 249 21.05 8.18 -11.41
C VAL A 249 21.74 9.50 -11.08
N LEU A 250 20.96 10.54 -10.71
CA LEU A 250 21.44 11.91 -10.50
C LEU A 250 22.02 12.18 -9.10
N LEU A 251 21.57 11.44 -8.09
CA LEU A 251 21.93 11.70 -6.69
C LEU A 251 22.78 10.57 -6.09
N PRO A 252 23.60 10.87 -5.07
CA PRO A 252 24.16 9.83 -4.20
C PRO A 252 23.03 9.00 -3.56
N ALA A 253 23.25 7.70 -3.37
CA ALA A 253 22.24 6.76 -2.86
C ALA A 253 21.51 7.25 -1.60
N ALA A 254 22.26 7.78 -0.63
CA ALA A 254 21.69 8.31 0.61
C ALA A 254 20.77 9.52 0.37
N ALA A 255 21.07 10.37 -0.62
CA ALA A 255 20.22 11.50 -0.98
C ALA A 255 18.98 11.05 -1.77
N ALA A 256 19.13 10.09 -2.69
CA ALA A 256 18.02 9.52 -3.45
C ALA A 256 16.99 8.82 -2.53
N LEU A 257 17.45 8.05 -1.54
CA LEU A 257 16.59 7.45 -0.50
C LEU A 257 15.86 8.51 0.35
N ARG A 258 16.48 9.67 0.61
CA ARG A 258 15.81 10.78 1.32
C ARG A 258 14.78 11.47 0.42
N PHE A 259 15.08 11.64 -0.86
CA PHE A 259 14.17 12.21 -1.85
C PHE A 259 12.90 11.36 -1.94
N GLU A 260 13.04 10.05 -2.15
CA GLU A 260 11.90 9.12 -2.23
C GLU A 260 11.04 9.14 -0.96
N ARG A 261 11.67 9.12 0.22
CA ARG A 261 10.94 9.22 1.49
C ARG A 261 10.19 10.54 1.65
N THR A 262 10.74 11.64 1.14
CA THR A 262 10.07 12.95 1.17
C THR A 262 8.86 12.94 0.23
N ALA A 263 9.02 12.43 -0.98
CA ALA A 263 7.93 12.28 -1.94
C ALA A 263 6.78 11.40 -1.40
N HIS A 264 7.11 10.29 -0.73
CA HIS A 264 6.13 9.45 -0.05
C HIS A 264 5.38 10.21 1.05
N ARG A 265 6.11 10.91 1.93
CA ARG A 265 5.51 11.69 3.03
C ARG A 265 4.58 12.78 2.51
N ASP A 266 4.97 13.49 1.45
CA ASP A 266 4.15 14.53 0.85
C ASP A 266 2.86 13.93 0.24
N ALA A 267 2.96 12.74 -0.38
CA ALA A 267 1.82 12.03 -0.94
C ALA A 267 0.83 11.51 0.12
N LEU A 268 1.29 11.21 1.35
CA LEU A 268 0.39 10.87 2.47
C LEU A 268 -0.55 12.02 2.84
N GLY A 269 -0.17 13.27 2.56
CA GLY A 269 -1.01 14.44 2.75
C GLY A 269 -1.87 14.81 1.54
N ASP A 270 -1.77 14.08 0.42
CA ASP A 270 -2.57 14.38 -0.77
C ASP A 270 -3.99 13.80 -0.63
N PRO A 271 -5.06 14.57 -0.94
CA PRO A 271 -6.44 14.08 -0.94
C PRO A 271 -6.66 12.81 -1.78
N GLN A 272 -5.87 12.61 -2.85
CA GLN A 272 -5.95 11.40 -3.67
C GLN A 272 -5.58 10.13 -2.88
N PHE A 273 -4.64 10.22 -1.93
CA PHE A 273 -4.32 9.10 -1.05
C PHE A 273 -5.48 8.77 -0.12
N ALA A 274 -6.10 9.79 0.51
CA ALA A 274 -7.26 9.59 1.37
C ALA A 274 -8.42 8.92 0.62
N ALA A 275 -8.72 9.42 -0.58
CA ALA A 275 -9.74 8.88 -1.47
C ALA A 275 -9.48 7.43 -1.90
N LEU A 276 -8.27 7.13 -2.38
CA LEU A 276 -7.91 5.78 -2.82
C LEU A 276 -7.87 4.79 -1.66
N ARG A 277 -7.40 5.22 -0.48
CA ARG A 277 -7.42 4.40 0.74
C ARG A 277 -8.85 4.09 1.19
N HIS A 278 -9.74 5.08 1.18
CA HIS A 278 -11.16 4.88 1.45
C HIS A 278 -11.77 3.84 0.51
N LEU A 279 -11.55 4.02 -0.79
CA LEU A 279 -12.07 3.13 -1.82
C LEU A 279 -11.50 1.70 -1.67
N TYR A 280 -10.22 1.54 -1.35
CA TYR A 280 -9.59 0.25 -1.12
C TYR A 280 -10.32 -0.57 -0.04
N PHE A 281 -10.70 0.07 1.07
CA PHE A 281 -11.45 -0.58 2.14
C PHE A 281 -12.92 -0.81 1.76
N ALA A 282 -13.53 0.15 1.07
CA ALA A 282 -14.90 0.04 0.57
C ALA A 282 -15.06 -1.19 -0.36
N GLU A 283 -14.16 -1.35 -1.33
CA GLU A 283 -14.13 -2.47 -2.30
C GLU A 283 -13.92 -3.84 -1.65
N ARG A 284 -13.31 -3.90 -0.46
CA ARG A 284 -13.09 -5.16 0.27
C ARG A 284 -14.22 -5.50 1.21
N ARG A 285 -14.93 -4.49 1.70
CA ARG A 285 -16.04 -4.66 2.66
C ARG A 285 -17.38 -4.89 1.96
N ILE A 286 -17.57 -4.32 0.78
CA ILE A 286 -18.83 -4.42 0.04
C ILE A 286 -19.19 -5.88 -0.27
N SER A 287 -20.48 -6.20 -0.15
CA SER A 287 -21.01 -7.54 -0.42
C SER A 287 -20.80 -7.94 -1.88
N SER A 288 -20.41 -9.19 -2.12
CA SER A 288 -20.34 -9.79 -3.47
C SER A 288 -21.70 -9.83 -4.17
N GLN A 289 -22.81 -9.72 -3.42
CA GLN A 289 -24.14 -9.57 -4.00
C GLN A 289 -24.33 -8.22 -4.69
N LEU A 290 -23.57 -7.18 -4.34
CA LEU A 290 -23.66 -5.84 -4.92
C LEU A 290 -22.55 -5.57 -5.94
N LEU A 291 -21.32 -5.98 -5.61
CA LEU A 291 -20.16 -5.78 -6.46
C LEU A 291 -19.46 -7.12 -6.67
N ASP A 292 -19.50 -7.62 -7.90
CA ASP A 292 -18.68 -8.75 -8.31
C ASP A 292 -17.23 -8.28 -8.43
N ARG A 293 -16.32 -9.02 -7.83
CA ARG A 293 -14.89 -8.71 -7.77
C ARG A 293 -14.04 -9.85 -8.33
N GLU A 294 -14.64 -10.78 -9.04
CA GLU A 294 -13.91 -11.82 -9.73
C GLU A 294 -13.11 -11.20 -10.89
N GLY A 295 -11.78 -11.33 -10.84
CA GLY A 295 -10.86 -10.76 -11.83
C GLY A 295 -10.33 -9.37 -11.47
N ASP A 296 -9.68 -8.73 -12.45
CA ASP A 296 -8.98 -7.45 -12.27
C ASP A 296 -9.89 -6.21 -12.38
N ASP A 297 -11.15 -6.38 -12.79
CA ASP A 297 -12.11 -5.30 -13.07
C ASP A 297 -13.44 -5.56 -12.34
N PRO A 298 -13.60 -5.05 -11.10
CA PRO A 298 -14.84 -5.22 -10.34
C PRO A 298 -16.05 -4.59 -11.04
N ARG A 299 -17.19 -5.27 -11.02
CA ARG A 299 -18.41 -4.83 -11.72
C ARG A 299 -19.65 -4.92 -10.84
N PRO A 300 -20.55 -3.92 -10.88
CA PRO A 300 -21.82 -4.02 -10.18
C PRO A 300 -22.67 -5.19 -10.69
N THR A 301 -23.20 -5.99 -9.78
CA THR A 301 -24.14 -7.08 -10.09
C THR A 301 -25.49 -6.52 -10.54
N ALA A 302 -26.47 -7.37 -10.86
CA ALA A 302 -27.84 -6.93 -11.12
C ALA A 302 -28.44 -6.13 -9.94
N GLN A 303 -28.20 -6.59 -8.71
CA GLN A 303 -28.65 -5.89 -7.50
C GLN A 303 -27.89 -4.56 -7.30
N GLY A 304 -26.56 -4.57 -7.51
CA GLY A 304 -25.75 -3.35 -7.48
C GLY A 304 -26.21 -2.30 -8.49
N ARG A 305 -26.50 -2.70 -9.73
CA ARG A 305 -27.06 -1.81 -10.76
C ARG A 305 -28.44 -1.25 -10.38
N GLY A 306 -29.30 -2.07 -9.77
CA GLY A 306 -30.58 -1.59 -9.24
C GLY A 306 -30.43 -0.53 -8.15
N LEU A 307 -29.40 -0.67 -7.29
CA LEU A 307 -29.07 0.31 -6.26
C LEU A 307 -28.48 1.59 -6.87
N LEU A 308 -27.62 1.47 -7.90
CA LEU A 308 -27.08 2.62 -8.63
C LEU A 308 -28.16 3.43 -9.35
N ALA A 309 -29.07 2.76 -10.05
CA ALA A 309 -30.22 3.40 -10.66
C ALA A 309 -31.06 4.13 -9.61
N ALA A 310 -31.16 3.58 -8.40
CA ALA A 310 -31.85 4.25 -7.29
C ALA A 310 -31.11 5.45 -6.72
N LEU A 311 -29.78 5.39 -6.70
CA LEU A 311 -28.89 6.41 -6.16
C LEU A 311 -28.90 7.69 -6.99
N VAL A 312 -29.00 7.58 -8.32
CA VAL A 312 -28.93 8.76 -9.21
C VAL A 312 -30.28 9.41 -9.51
N ARG A 313 -31.39 8.84 -9.02
CA ARG A 313 -32.72 9.43 -9.24
C ARG A 313 -32.78 10.87 -8.72
N GLY A 314 -33.18 11.79 -9.60
CA GLY A 314 -33.26 13.23 -9.32
C GLY A 314 -31.95 13.99 -9.52
N SER A 315 -30.79 13.31 -9.61
CA SER A 315 -29.51 13.95 -9.95
C SER A 315 -29.30 14.13 -11.46
N GLU A 316 -30.24 13.63 -12.27
CA GLU A 316 -30.25 13.73 -13.73
C GLU A 316 -30.35 15.21 -14.14
N GLY A 317 -29.46 15.67 -15.02
CA GLY A 317 -29.40 17.08 -15.44
C GLY A 317 -28.70 18.03 -14.45
N GLN A 318 -28.30 17.56 -13.26
CA GLN A 318 -27.48 18.34 -12.34
C GLN A 318 -25.99 18.16 -12.65
N GLU A 319 -25.19 19.19 -12.38
CA GLU A 319 -23.74 19.20 -12.59
C GLU A 319 -22.98 19.60 -11.33
N GLY A 320 -21.68 19.29 -11.30
CA GLY A 320 -20.76 19.69 -10.23
C GLY A 320 -21.29 19.39 -8.82
N LEU A 321 -21.29 20.42 -7.96
CA LEU A 321 -21.72 20.32 -6.57
C LEU A 321 -23.21 19.96 -6.43
N ARG A 322 -24.07 20.44 -7.34
CA ARG A 322 -25.52 20.11 -7.31
C ARG A 322 -25.74 18.61 -7.55
N ARG A 323 -25.01 18.02 -8.51
CA ARG A 323 -25.08 16.57 -8.78
C ARG A 323 -24.63 15.75 -7.58
N LEU A 324 -23.53 16.16 -6.96
CA LEU A 324 -23.01 15.53 -5.75
C LEU A 324 -24.04 15.59 -4.61
N ALA A 325 -24.56 16.78 -4.31
CA ALA A 325 -25.55 17.00 -3.26
C ALA A 325 -26.81 16.15 -3.45
N ALA A 326 -27.38 16.15 -4.66
CA ALA A 326 -28.55 15.33 -5.00
C ALA A 326 -28.28 13.83 -4.85
N THR A 327 -27.10 13.36 -5.28
CA THR A 327 -26.68 11.95 -5.16
C THR A 327 -26.54 11.55 -3.69
N VAL A 328 -25.90 12.38 -2.87
CA VAL A 328 -25.70 12.14 -1.43
C VAL A 328 -27.03 12.15 -0.69
N ALA A 329 -27.91 13.10 -1.00
CA ALA A 329 -29.26 13.16 -0.45
C ALA A 329 -30.04 11.87 -0.74
N GLN A 330 -29.96 11.38 -1.98
CA GLN A 330 -30.63 10.16 -2.36
C GLN A 330 -30.05 8.92 -1.68
N GLY A 331 -28.72 8.81 -1.56
CA GLY A 331 -28.13 7.71 -0.80
C GLY A 331 -28.39 7.78 0.70
N ALA A 332 -28.51 8.97 1.30
CA ALA A 332 -28.95 9.11 2.69
C ALA A 332 -30.36 8.54 2.90
N ARG A 333 -31.27 8.72 1.93
CA ARG A 333 -32.60 8.07 1.96
C ARG A 333 -32.49 6.54 1.82
N LEU A 334 -31.60 6.03 0.96
CA LEU A 334 -31.38 4.59 0.79
C LEU A 334 -30.80 3.93 2.05
N LEU A 335 -29.87 4.63 2.74
CA LEU A 335 -29.29 4.22 4.02
C LEU A 335 -30.36 4.16 5.12
N ALA A 336 -31.15 5.23 5.26
CA ALA A 336 -32.24 5.28 6.23
C ALA A 336 -33.29 4.19 6.01
N ALA A 337 -33.59 3.85 4.75
CA ALA A 337 -34.50 2.76 4.39
C ALA A 337 -33.89 1.35 4.51
N GLY A 338 -32.64 1.21 4.96
CA GLY A 338 -31.97 -0.08 5.13
C GLY A 338 -31.67 -0.82 3.82
N ARG A 339 -31.70 -0.13 2.68
CA ARG A 339 -31.45 -0.74 1.35
C ARG A 339 -29.95 -0.97 1.08
N VAL A 340 -29.10 -0.27 1.81
CA VAL A 340 -27.65 -0.39 1.80
C VAL A 340 -27.15 -0.20 3.23
N ALA A 341 -26.08 -0.91 3.59
CA ALA A 341 -25.63 -0.95 4.98
C ALA A 341 -24.73 0.23 5.36
N HIS A 342 -23.91 0.73 4.42
CA HIS A 342 -22.90 1.76 4.67
C HIS A 342 -22.79 2.72 3.47
N SER A 343 -22.51 3.99 3.72
CA SER A 343 -22.29 4.98 2.66
C SER A 343 -21.14 4.59 1.73
N ALA A 344 -20.07 4.00 2.28
CA ALA A 344 -18.92 3.53 1.51
C ALA A 344 -19.26 2.41 0.50
N ASP A 345 -20.35 1.65 0.70
CA ASP A 345 -20.80 0.68 -0.32
C ASP A 345 -21.32 1.41 -1.58
N LEU A 346 -21.98 2.55 -1.39
CA LEU A 346 -22.45 3.39 -2.50
C LEU A 346 -21.28 4.05 -3.23
N ASP A 347 -20.22 4.41 -2.52
CA ASP A 347 -18.99 4.94 -3.13
C ASP A 347 -18.34 3.92 -4.07
N ALA A 348 -18.11 2.70 -3.58
CA ALA A 348 -17.52 1.64 -4.39
C ALA A 348 -18.38 1.34 -5.64
N LEU A 349 -19.70 1.25 -5.48
CA LEU A 349 -20.61 1.05 -6.61
C LEU A 349 -20.57 2.21 -7.60
N ALA A 350 -20.59 3.46 -7.12
CA ALA A 350 -20.62 4.64 -7.97
C ALA A 350 -19.35 4.76 -8.82
N VAL A 351 -18.19 4.39 -8.26
CA VAL A 351 -16.93 4.30 -9.01
C VAL A 351 -17.03 3.26 -10.13
N HIS A 352 -17.51 2.06 -9.83
CA HIS A 352 -17.52 0.94 -10.79
C HIS A 352 -18.71 0.92 -11.76
N GLY A 353 -19.78 1.68 -11.48
CA GLY A 353 -21.01 1.63 -12.29
C GLY A 353 -21.55 2.96 -12.78
N LEU A 354 -21.05 4.09 -12.28
CA LEU A 354 -21.45 5.42 -12.70
C LEU A 354 -20.28 6.27 -13.22
N GLY A 355 -19.06 5.71 -13.28
CA GLY A 355 -17.87 6.40 -13.76
C GLY A 355 -17.37 7.51 -12.83
N TRP A 356 -17.72 7.49 -11.54
CA TRP A 356 -17.14 8.41 -10.57
C TRP A 356 -15.62 8.20 -10.48
N ALA A 357 -14.87 9.30 -10.42
CA ALA A 357 -13.42 9.22 -10.39
C ALA A 357 -12.92 8.51 -9.13
N ARG A 358 -12.10 7.46 -9.30
CA ARG A 358 -11.46 6.73 -8.16
C ARG A 358 -10.69 7.67 -7.24
N LEU A 359 -10.08 8.71 -7.82
CA LEU A 359 -9.28 9.71 -7.12
C LEU A 359 -10.10 10.66 -6.23
N SER A 360 -11.44 10.60 -6.26
CA SER A 360 -12.31 11.31 -5.32
C SER A 360 -12.92 10.40 -4.25
N GLY A 361 -12.72 9.08 -4.35
CA GLY A 361 -13.21 8.11 -3.37
C GLY A 361 -14.71 7.79 -3.48
N GLY A 362 -15.41 8.36 -4.47
CA GLY A 362 -16.87 8.28 -4.63
C GLY A 362 -17.62 9.52 -4.09
N PRO A 363 -18.95 9.61 -4.31
CA PRO A 363 -19.75 10.77 -3.93
C PRO A 363 -19.83 11.03 -2.41
N PHE A 364 -19.91 10.01 -1.56
CA PHE A 364 -20.02 10.19 -0.11
C PHE A 364 -18.67 10.60 0.49
N HIS A 365 -17.57 10.00 0.04
CA HIS A 365 -16.23 10.48 0.39
C HIS A 365 -16.01 11.92 -0.05
N ALA A 366 -16.30 12.26 -1.31
CA ALA A 366 -16.16 13.63 -1.82
C ALA A 366 -17.01 14.64 -1.04
N ALA A 367 -18.24 14.27 -0.64
CA ALA A 367 -19.08 15.10 0.21
C ALA A 367 -18.52 15.31 1.62
N ARG A 368 -17.84 14.30 2.18
CA ARG A 368 -17.16 14.42 3.47
C ARG A 368 -15.99 15.40 3.41
N GLU A 369 -15.23 15.40 2.32
CA GLU A 369 -14.13 16.36 2.10
C GLU A 369 -14.63 17.81 1.96
N ILE A 370 -15.81 18.02 1.41
CA ILE A 370 -16.47 19.35 1.38
C ILE A 370 -17.00 19.73 2.76
N GLY A 371 -17.47 18.75 3.53
CA GLY A 371 -18.07 18.95 4.85
C GLY A 371 -19.59 18.99 4.79
N MET A 372 -20.22 18.19 5.67
CA MET A 372 -21.68 18.02 5.67
C MET A 372 -22.44 19.32 5.97
N ALA A 373 -21.91 20.18 6.85
CA ALA A 373 -22.54 21.45 7.18
C ALA A 373 -22.62 22.40 5.98
N GLU A 374 -21.53 22.50 5.23
CA GLU A 374 -21.48 23.30 3.99
C GLU A 374 -22.45 22.75 2.95
N LEU A 375 -22.42 21.43 2.72
CA LEU A 375 -23.30 20.78 1.74
C LEU A 375 -24.79 20.98 2.09
N VAL A 376 -25.17 20.83 3.35
CA VAL A 376 -26.53 21.08 3.84
C VAL A 376 -26.95 22.53 3.64
N GLY A 377 -26.06 23.49 3.94
CA GLY A 377 -26.33 24.91 3.73
C GLY A 377 -26.59 25.25 2.26
N GLN A 378 -25.78 24.72 1.35
CA GLN A 378 -25.99 24.88 -0.10
C GLN A 378 -27.32 24.29 -0.56
N MET A 379 -27.64 23.07 -0.09
CA MET A 379 -28.91 22.40 -0.42
C MET A 379 -30.13 23.18 0.05
N GLN A 380 -30.09 23.79 1.23
CA GLN A 380 -31.19 24.64 1.71
C GLN A 380 -31.45 25.82 0.77
N GLY A 381 -30.38 26.42 0.22
CA GLY A 381 -30.48 27.48 -0.78
C GLY A 381 -31.17 27.01 -2.06
N TRP A 382 -30.91 25.78 -2.51
CA TRP A 382 -31.48 25.23 -3.75
C TRP A 382 -32.84 24.54 -3.58
N SER A 383 -33.26 24.24 -2.34
CA SER A 383 -34.51 23.50 -2.09
C SER A 383 -35.78 24.23 -2.55
N GLY A 384 -35.72 25.55 -2.71
CA GLY A 384 -36.82 26.33 -3.29
C GLY A 384 -36.90 26.25 -4.82
N GLU A 385 -35.81 25.86 -5.48
CA GLU A 385 -35.75 25.70 -6.94
C GLU A 385 -36.18 24.29 -7.36
N ASP A 386 -35.70 23.26 -6.65
CA ASP A 386 -35.94 21.86 -6.99
C ASP A 386 -36.05 21.01 -5.70
N PRO A 387 -37.16 20.26 -5.52
CA PRO A 387 -37.35 19.37 -4.38
C PRO A 387 -36.25 18.31 -4.19
N VAL A 388 -35.46 18.00 -5.22
CA VAL A 388 -34.34 17.06 -5.07
C VAL A 388 -33.34 17.49 -3.99
N PHE A 389 -33.20 18.80 -3.77
CA PHE A 389 -32.31 19.38 -2.76
C PHE A 389 -32.92 19.45 -1.36
N GLU A 390 -34.12 18.92 -1.15
CA GLU A 390 -34.67 18.81 0.21
C GLU A 390 -33.75 17.92 1.07
N VAL A 391 -33.21 18.51 2.15
CA VAL A 391 -32.22 17.85 3.01
C VAL A 391 -32.86 16.69 3.79
N PRO A 392 -32.43 15.44 3.58
CA PRO A 392 -32.96 14.27 4.30
C PRO A 392 -32.68 14.34 5.82
N PRO A 393 -33.55 13.76 6.67
CA PRO A 393 -33.34 13.73 8.12
C PRO A 393 -31.99 13.15 8.55
N LEU A 394 -31.52 12.09 7.87
CA LEU A 394 -30.23 11.48 8.18
C LEU A 394 -29.04 12.43 7.94
N MET A 395 -29.10 13.30 6.92
CA MET A 395 -28.06 14.30 6.68
C MET A 395 -28.05 15.38 7.77
N ARG A 396 -29.23 15.78 8.27
CA ARG A 396 -29.32 16.72 9.41
C ARG A 396 -28.74 16.09 10.68
N ALA A 397 -29.10 14.84 10.96
CA ALA A 397 -28.56 14.09 12.09
C ALA A 397 -27.03 13.91 12.00
N ALA A 398 -26.48 13.80 10.79
CA ALA A 398 -25.04 13.70 10.57
C ALA A 398 -24.26 14.94 11.00
N LEU A 399 -24.90 16.12 11.13
CA LEU A 399 -24.25 17.31 11.68
C LEU A 399 -23.80 17.11 13.14
N GLU A 400 -24.44 16.20 13.89
CA GLU A 400 -24.09 15.86 15.28
C GLU A 400 -23.01 14.76 15.37
N THR A 401 -22.60 14.21 14.23
CA THR A 401 -21.59 13.13 14.12
C THR A 401 -20.47 13.50 13.15
N ASP A 402 -20.06 14.77 13.15
CA ASP A 402 -18.95 15.25 12.32
C ASP A 402 -19.14 14.96 10.83
N GLY A 403 -20.39 15.05 10.36
CA GLY A 403 -20.79 14.77 8.99
C GLY A 403 -20.86 13.29 8.61
N ASP A 404 -20.64 12.36 9.55
CA ASP A 404 -20.63 10.92 9.28
C ASP A 404 -22.05 10.32 9.29
N LEU A 405 -22.58 10.03 8.09
CA LEU A 405 -23.91 9.45 7.90
C LEU A 405 -24.07 8.06 8.56
N ASP A 406 -23.02 7.23 8.53
CA ASP A 406 -23.07 5.89 9.10
C ASP A 406 -23.10 5.94 10.63
N ALA A 407 -22.37 6.89 11.22
CA ALA A 407 -22.41 7.16 12.66
C ALA A 407 -23.78 7.68 13.11
N ALA A 408 -24.38 8.62 12.36
CA ALA A 408 -25.73 9.11 12.63
C ALA A 408 -26.76 7.97 12.60
N LEU A 409 -26.69 7.10 11.59
CA LEU A 409 -27.60 5.97 11.43
C LEU A 409 -27.47 4.96 12.59
N ARG A 410 -26.25 4.70 13.08
CA ARG A 410 -26.02 3.84 14.27
C ARG A 410 -26.60 4.44 15.55
N ARG A 411 -26.44 5.76 15.75
CA ARG A 411 -27.00 6.48 16.91
C ARG A 411 -28.53 6.42 16.92
N GLY A 412 -29.19 6.69 15.79
CA GLY A 412 -30.66 6.66 15.68
C GLY A 412 -31.24 5.29 16.04
N ARG A 413 -30.69 4.21 15.49
CA ARG A 413 -31.12 2.83 15.82
C ARG A 413 -30.95 2.47 17.29
N SER A 414 -29.89 2.97 17.92
CA SER A 414 -29.63 2.73 19.35
C SER A 414 -30.59 3.50 20.27
N ALA A 415 -31.10 4.65 19.82
CA ALA A 415 -32.13 5.41 20.54
C ALA A 415 -33.49 4.70 20.45
N GLU A 416 -33.88 4.21 19.27
CA GLU A 416 -35.13 3.46 19.06
C GLU A 416 -35.22 2.18 19.92
N ILE A 417 -34.12 1.42 20.02
CA ILE A 417 -34.03 0.20 20.85
C ILE A 417 -34.13 0.50 22.36
N ARG A 418 -33.77 1.70 22.81
CA ARG A 418 -33.89 2.10 24.23
C ARG A 418 -35.28 2.62 24.60
N THR A 419 -36.09 2.98 23.61
CA THR A 419 -37.43 3.55 23.77
C THR A 419 -38.57 2.58 23.49
N GLY A 420 -38.27 1.40 22.92
CA GLY A 420 -39.22 0.30 22.71
C GLY A 420 -38.91 -0.86 23.64
#